data_AF-A0AAD5AK70-F1
#
_entry.id   AF-A0AAD5AK70-F1
#
_cell.length_a   1.000
_cell.length_b   1.000
_cell.length_c   1.000
_cell.angle_alpha   90.00
_cell.angle_beta   90.00
_cell.angle_gamma   90.00
#
_symmetry.space_group_name_H-M   'P 1'
#
loop_
_entity.id
_entity.type
_entity.pdbx_description
1 polymer ?
#
loop_
_entity_poly.entity_id
_entity_poly.type
_entity_poly.pdbx_seq_one_letter_code
_entity_poly.pdbx_strand_id
1 'polypeptide(L)'
;MPSFRMHLRARGKVAQMFNMLSDAPQHPNLALCTAALLYILSRDRLNMDLDRACLELMIRLLELEQDESEDHQSKVKEKIQKLCETVHNKHLDLDNITTGHLAMETLLSLTSKRAGDWFKEELRLLGGLDHIIDKVKECVENLDTDDDNENLVASLWGAERCLRVLESVTVHNPENQSYLIAYKDSQLIISSARALRHCESMIQLYCHHVTNSGATSTHSNHSNVAKAVEDCMRAVLGVMLNLTHDNEWGSTKTGEQDELIITVLNSVLKVPQFLPQEQRFDIRVLGLGLLINLVEYSSRNRHCLVELNVDSSCLPETEKDEKMEGVKQEQKVDEGTDDKTQKRPDTNEKASALSALVQFFLERERAAILAEAQADNIISEAPKSQADDSGQWQVTSGEMQWVASENNTDDKKEKEEEEEELDFNKVLQHAGKHMEDSIVASYTALLLGCVCQDSPVNVKAVRESLPKGDFSIMTEMLKKFLNFMNLTCAVGTTGQKSISRVIDYLERC
;
A
#
# COMPACT_ATOMS: atom_id res chain seq x y z
N MET A 1 -15.09 -32.62 7.16
CA MET A 1 -13.91 -31.98 7.77
C MET A 1 -14.15 -31.39 9.17
N PRO A 2 -15.24 -30.61 9.45
CA PRO A 2 -15.41 -29.96 10.76
C PRO A 2 -15.49 -30.91 11.97
N SER A 3 -16.19 -32.04 11.82
CA SER A 3 -16.31 -33.06 12.89
C SER A 3 -14.95 -33.68 13.26
N PHE A 4 -14.10 -33.97 12.28
CA PHE A 4 -12.77 -34.54 12.54
C PHE A 4 -11.89 -33.57 13.36
N ARG A 5 -11.83 -32.29 12.97
CA ARG A 5 -11.04 -31.28 13.68
C ARG A 5 -11.54 -31.06 15.11
N MET A 6 -12.86 -31.08 15.30
CA MET A 6 -13.47 -31.01 16.63
C MET A 6 -13.02 -32.17 17.53
N HIS A 7 -13.08 -33.42 17.04
CA HIS A 7 -12.65 -34.59 17.81
C HIS A 7 -11.15 -34.60 18.09
N LEU A 8 -10.33 -34.11 17.15
CA LEU A 8 -8.88 -34.02 17.32
C LEU A 8 -8.50 -33.06 18.47
N ARG A 9 -9.16 -31.90 18.53
CA ARG A 9 -8.98 -30.92 19.63
C ARG A 9 -9.54 -31.42 20.94
N ALA A 10 -10.76 -31.96 20.96
CA ALA A 10 -11.39 -32.48 22.17
C ALA A 10 -10.55 -33.57 22.86
N ARG A 11 -9.68 -34.25 22.12
CA ARG A 11 -8.74 -35.26 22.64
C ARG A 11 -7.34 -34.73 22.96
N GLY A 12 -7.08 -33.42 22.82
CA GLY A 12 -5.78 -32.81 23.08
C GLY A 12 -4.65 -33.34 22.20
N LYS A 13 -4.96 -33.78 20.97
CA LYS A 13 -4.00 -34.43 20.08
C LYS A 13 -3.25 -33.49 19.15
N VAL A 14 -3.63 -32.22 19.08
CA VAL A 14 -3.02 -31.22 18.19
C VAL A 14 -1.57 -30.96 18.57
N ALA A 15 -1.29 -30.56 19.81
CA ALA A 15 0.08 -30.36 20.29
C ALA A 15 0.95 -31.64 20.16
N GLN A 16 0.40 -32.80 20.52
CA GLN A 16 1.11 -34.09 20.38
C GLN A 16 1.52 -34.38 18.93
N MET A 17 0.67 -34.02 17.97
CA MET A 17 0.95 -34.20 16.54
C MET A 17 2.09 -33.30 16.08
N PHE A 18 2.07 -32.01 16.43
CA PHE A 18 3.13 -31.08 16.02
C PHE A 18 4.45 -31.32 16.72
N ASN A 19 4.42 -31.83 17.96
CA ASN A 19 5.62 -32.32 18.63
C ASN A 19 6.27 -33.52 17.91
N MET A 20 5.48 -34.37 17.24
CA MET A 20 6.04 -35.43 16.38
C MET A 20 6.54 -34.93 15.02
N LEU A 21 6.23 -33.68 14.66
CA LEU A 21 6.62 -33.03 13.40
C LEU A 21 7.67 -31.93 13.62
N SER A 22 8.35 -31.92 14.78
CA SER A 22 9.32 -30.87 15.12
C SER A 22 10.54 -30.83 14.20
N ASP A 23 10.84 -31.94 13.54
CA ASP A 23 11.90 -32.11 12.54
C ASP A 23 11.47 -31.69 11.12
N ALA A 24 10.20 -31.34 10.91
CA ALA A 24 9.67 -30.94 9.61
C ALA A 24 10.52 -29.87 8.87
N PRO A 25 11.10 -28.86 9.54
CA PRO A 25 11.94 -27.87 8.85
C PRO A 25 13.18 -28.44 8.16
N GLN A 26 13.62 -29.65 8.52
CA GLN A 26 14.77 -30.33 7.89
C GLN A 26 14.41 -31.01 6.57
N HIS A 27 13.11 -31.07 6.23
CA HIS A 27 12.57 -31.85 5.12
C HIS A 27 11.53 -31.04 4.34
N PRO A 28 11.85 -30.51 3.14
CA PRO A 28 10.99 -29.57 2.41
C PRO A 28 9.54 -30.04 2.20
N ASN A 29 9.34 -31.30 1.82
CA ASN A 29 8.01 -31.88 1.63
C ASN A 29 7.22 -32.00 2.92
N LEU A 30 7.89 -32.38 4.02
CA LEU A 30 7.27 -32.51 5.34
C LEU A 30 6.95 -31.13 5.90
N ALA A 31 7.84 -30.16 5.70
CA ALA A 31 7.64 -28.76 6.05
C ALA A 31 6.38 -28.20 5.38
N LEU A 32 6.26 -28.39 4.07
CA LEU A 32 5.08 -27.96 3.29
C LEU A 32 3.79 -28.61 3.79
N CYS A 33 3.79 -29.93 4.01
CA CYS A 33 2.63 -30.66 4.54
C CYS A 33 2.27 -30.20 5.97
N THR A 34 3.27 -29.92 6.79
CA THR A 34 3.09 -29.47 8.18
C THR A 34 2.51 -28.06 8.22
N ALA A 35 3.02 -27.14 7.40
CA ALA A 35 2.46 -25.81 7.23
C ALA A 35 1.02 -25.84 6.71
N ALA A 36 0.72 -26.69 5.72
CA ALA A 36 -0.65 -26.88 5.23
C ALA A 36 -1.60 -27.42 6.31
N LEU A 37 -1.14 -28.35 7.14
CA LEU A 37 -1.92 -28.90 8.24
C LEU A 37 -2.21 -27.85 9.32
N LEU A 38 -1.19 -27.08 9.71
CA LEU A 38 -1.32 -25.93 10.61
C LEU A 38 -2.36 -24.94 10.08
N TYR A 39 -2.25 -24.57 8.81
CA TYR A 39 -3.17 -23.67 8.13
C TYR A 39 -4.61 -24.18 8.15
N ILE A 40 -4.83 -25.45 7.80
CA ILE A 40 -6.17 -26.07 7.81
C ILE A 40 -6.77 -26.11 9.22
N LEU A 41 -5.95 -26.29 10.25
CA LEU A 41 -6.37 -26.32 11.64
C LEU A 41 -6.60 -24.93 12.24
N SER A 42 -5.92 -23.88 11.76
CA SER A 42 -6.09 -22.49 12.24
C SER A 42 -7.37 -21.80 11.75
N ARG A 43 -8.05 -22.38 10.76
CA ARG A 43 -9.31 -21.81 10.21
C ARG A 43 -10.55 -22.03 11.08
N ASP A 44 -10.51 -22.91 12.08
CA ASP A 44 -11.64 -23.10 12.99
C ASP A 44 -11.68 -22.00 14.07
N ARG A 45 -12.88 -21.72 14.60
CA ARG A 45 -13.10 -20.67 15.62
C ARG A 45 -12.64 -21.05 17.05
N LEU A 46 -12.19 -22.28 17.25
CA LEU A 46 -11.78 -22.76 18.57
C LEU A 46 -10.28 -22.54 18.71
N ASN A 47 -9.87 -22.05 19.88
CA ASN A 47 -8.45 -21.91 20.23
C ASN A 47 -7.70 -23.18 19.82
N MET A 48 -6.62 -23.01 19.06
CA MET A 48 -5.70 -24.10 18.84
C MET A 48 -4.92 -24.32 20.13
N ASP A 49 -4.98 -25.53 20.68
CA ASP A 49 -4.11 -25.95 21.79
C ASP A 49 -2.67 -26.03 21.25
N LEU A 50 -2.01 -24.86 21.19
CA LEU A 50 -0.63 -24.69 20.76
C LEU A 50 0.24 -24.60 22.01
N ASP A 51 1.32 -25.38 22.03
CA ASP A 51 2.38 -25.25 23.01
C ASP A 51 3.58 -24.50 22.40
N ARG A 52 4.56 -24.20 23.25
CA ARG A 52 5.79 -23.50 22.85
C ARG A 52 6.52 -24.19 21.70
N ALA A 53 6.55 -25.51 21.69
CA ALA A 53 7.20 -26.29 20.64
C ALA A 53 6.48 -26.16 19.29
N CYS A 54 5.15 -26.14 19.29
CA CYS A 54 4.38 -25.87 18.08
C CYS A 54 4.59 -24.44 17.56
N LEU A 55 4.71 -23.46 18.46
CA LEU A 55 4.99 -22.08 18.07
C LEU A 55 6.38 -21.94 17.45
N GLU A 56 7.40 -22.55 18.07
CA GLU A 56 8.76 -22.58 17.54
C GLU A 56 8.81 -23.26 16.16
N LEU A 57 8.06 -24.37 15.99
CA LEU A 57 7.91 -25.03 14.69
C LEU A 57 7.28 -24.09 13.66
N MET A 58 6.20 -23.37 14.01
CA MET A 58 5.56 -22.42 13.10
C MET A 58 6.50 -21.30 12.63
N ILE A 59 7.32 -20.77 13.55
CA ILE A 59 8.30 -19.72 13.25
C ILE A 59 9.40 -20.27 12.35
N ARG A 60 9.96 -21.45 12.65
CA ARG A 60 10.96 -22.08 11.77
C ARG A 60 10.41 -22.36 10.38
N LEU A 61 9.12 -22.74 10.25
CA LEU A 61 8.48 -22.92 8.95
C LEU A 61 8.27 -21.59 8.20
N LEU A 62 8.04 -20.49 8.91
CA LEU A 62 7.95 -19.14 8.35
C LEU A 62 9.29 -18.70 7.74
N GLU A 63 10.39 -19.07 8.40
CA GLU A 63 11.77 -18.71 8.04
C GLU A 63 12.34 -19.50 6.86
N LEU A 64 11.71 -20.62 6.46
CA LEU A 64 12.20 -21.44 5.36
C LEU A 64 12.13 -20.69 4.03
N GLU A 65 13.25 -20.77 3.31
CA GLU A 65 13.39 -20.35 1.92
C GLU A 65 12.98 -21.49 0.97
N GLN A 66 12.63 -21.14 -0.26
CA GLN A 66 12.03 -22.06 -1.22
C GLN A 66 13.14 -22.90 -1.88
N ASP A 67 13.04 -24.23 -1.81
CA ASP A 67 13.96 -25.15 -2.48
C ASP A 67 13.39 -25.58 -3.86
N GLU A 68 14.15 -25.39 -4.93
CA GLU A 68 13.80 -25.56 -6.36
C GLU A 68 13.43 -26.98 -6.83
N SER A 69 13.01 -27.88 -5.95
CA SER A 69 12.63 -29.25 -6.33
C SER A 69 11.15 -29.35 -6.78
N GLU A 70 10.77 -28.57 -7.80
CA GLU A 70 9.38 -28.47 -8.26
C GLU A 70 8.78 -29.81 -8.76
N ASP A 71 9.60 -30.66 -9.39
CA ASP A 71 9.11 -31.80 -10.16
C ASP A 71 8.51 -32.93 -9.29
N HIS A 72 8.95 -33.05 -8.03
CA HIS A 72 8.40 -34.03 -7.06
C HIS A 72 7.31 -33.46 -6.15
N GLN A 73 7.13 -32.13 -6.13
CA GLN A 73 6.18 -31.44 -5.25
C GLN A 73 4.81 -31.20 -5.88
N SER A 74 4.71 -31.21 -7.22
CA SER A 74 3.50 -30.87 -7.98
C SER A 74 2.23 -31.58 -7.49
N LYS A 75 2.28 -32.90 -7.28
CA LYS A 75 1.13 -33.70 -6.78
C LYS A 75 0.74 -33.37 -5.34
N VAL A 76 1.71 -33.01 -4.49
CA VAL A 76 1.45 -32.64 -3.10
C VAL A 76 0.84 -31.25 -3.04
N LYS A 77 1.40 -30.30 -3.80
CA LYS A 77 0.88 -28.93 -3.97
C LYS A 77 -0.57 -28.97 -4.49
N GLU A 78 -0.87 -29.75 -5.52
CA GLU A 78 -2.23 -29.89 -6.06
C GLU A 78 -3.23 -30.43 -5.02
N LYS A 79 -2.81 -31.38 -4.18
CA LYS A 79 -3.66 -31.88 -3.09
C LYS A 79 -3.87 -30.85 -1.99
N ILE A 80 -2.82 -30.10 -1.63
CA ILE A 80 -2.90 -29.02 -0.65
C ILE A 80 -3.83 -27.92 -1.18
N GLN A 81 -3.70 -27.53 -2.45
CA GLN A 81 -4.58 -26.59 -3.13
C GLN A 81 -6.06 -26.99 -3.02
N LYS A 82 -6.41 -28.21 -3.40
CA LYS A 82 -7.80 -28.72 -3.28
C LYS A 82 -8.30 -28.74 -1.83
N LEU A 83 -7.43 -29.08 -0.87
CA LEU A 83 -7.77 -29.04 0.56
C LEU A 83 -7.99 -27.61 1.06
N CYS A 84 -7.14 -26.68 0.65
CA CYS A 84 -7.25 -25.26 0.96
C CYS A 84 -8.55 -24.68 0.38
N GLU A 85 -8.88 -24.96 -0.88
CA GLU A 85 -10.16 -24.58 -1.51
C GLU A 85 -11.38 -25.13 -0.74
N THR A 86 -11.31 -26.37 -0.27
CA THR A 86 -12.42 -26.99 0.47
C THR A 86 -12.61 -26.39 1.87
N VAL A 87 -11.51 -25.92 2.47
CA VAL A 87 -11.50 -25.38 3.84
C VAL A 87 -11.67 -23.85 3.86
N HIS A 88 -11.38 -23.18 2.74
CA HIS A 88 -11.30 -21.74 2.63
C HIS A 88 -12.38 -21.16 1.70
N ASN A 89 -12.77 -19.92 1.96
CA ASN A 89 -13.81 -19.20 1.21
C ASN A 89 -13.25 -17.87 0.64
N LYS A 90 -11.92 -17.70 0.65
CA LYS A 90 -11.19 -16.56 0.09
C LYS A 90 -10.06 -17.05 -0.81
N HIS A 91 -9.59 -16.19 -1.71
CA HIS A 91 -8.59 -16.51 -2.71
C HIS A 91 -7.22 -16.58 -2.04
N LEU A 92 -6.83 -17.77 -1.58
CA LEU A 92 -5.41 -18.07 -1.38
C LEU A 92 -4.78 -18.02 -2.77
N ASP A 93 -3.62 -17.39 -2.93
CA ASP A 93 -2.93 -17.42 -4.22
C ASP A 93 -2.43 -18.84 -4.46
N LEU A 94 -3.23 -19.61 -5.20
CA LEU A 94 -2.99 -21.02 -5.43
C LEU A 94 -1.77 -21.23 -6.35
N ASP A 95 -1.34 -20.18 -7.04
CA ASP A 95 -0.17 -20.20 -7.91
C ASP A 95 1.13 -20.12 -7.08
N ASN A 96 1.06 -19.70 -5.80
CA ASN A 96 2.24 -19.52 -4.93
C ASN A 96 2.15 -20.29 -3.59
N ILE A 97 1.88 -21.59 -3.64
CA ILE A 97 1.85 -22.45 -2.46
C ILE A 97 3.28 -22.82 -2.03
N THR A 98 3.78 -22.10 -1.03
CA THR A 98 5.07 -22.34 -0.38
C THR A 98 4.91 -22.62 1.12
N THR A 99 5.90 -23.26 1.73
CA THR A 99 5.91 -23.51 3.18
C THR A 99 5.81 -22.22 3.98
N GLY A 100 6.60 -21.22 3.60
CA GLY A 100 6.60 -19.91 4.22
C GLY A 100 5.28 -19.17 4.09
N HIS A 101 4.67 -19.19 2.90
CA HIS A 101 3.38 -18.54 2.67
C HIS A 101 2.27 -19.18 3.52
N LEU A 102 2.21 -20.52 3.58
CA LEU A 102 1.24 -21.22 4.43
C LEU A 102 1.48 -20.97 5.94
N ALA A 103 2.73 -20.91 6.37
CA ALA A 103 3.08 -20.59 7.75
C ALA A 103 2.66 -19.15 8.11
N MET A 104 2.95 -18.18 7.24
CA MET A 104 2.49 -16.79 7.38
C MET A 104 0.96 -16.72 7.45
N GLU A 105 0.25 -17.32 6.51
CA GLU A 105 -1.22 -17.34 6.49
C GLU A 105 -1.82 -18.01 7.73
N THR A 106 -1.13 -19.01 8.30
CA THR A 106 -1.52 -19.60 9.58
C THR A 106 -1.39 -18.58 10.71
N LEU A 107 -0.24 -17.90 10.82
CA LEU A 107 0.00 -16.89 11.85
C LEU A 107 -1.02 -15.74 11.73
N LEU A 108 -1.22 -15.21 10.52
CA LEU A 108 -2.21 -14.17 10.23
C LEU A 108 -3.63 -14.61 10.59
N SER A 109 -3.98 -15.89 10.37
CA SER A 109 -5.28 -16.43 10.79
C SER A 109 -5.43 -16.44 12.31
N LEU A 110 -4.38 -16.82 13.04
CA LEU A 110 -4.39 -16.91 14.51
C LEU A 110 -4.27 -15.54 15.20
N THR A 111 -3.74 -14.52 14.53
CA THR A 111 -3.64 -13.14 15.05
C THR A 111 -4.77 -12.24 14.55
N SER A 112 -5.67 -12.77 13.72
CA SER A 112 -6.78 -12.02 13.14
C SER A 112 -7.79 -11.54 14.19
N LYS A 113 -8.57 -10.51 13.84
CA LYS A 113 -9.73 -10.05 14.64
C LYS A 113 -10.70 -11.19 15.00
N ARG A 114 -10.79 -12.22 14.15
CA ARG A 114 -11.65 -13.39 14.38
C ARG A 114 -11.12 -14.33 15.46
N ALA A 115 -9.80 -14.44 15.60
CA ALA A 115 -9.14 -15.32 16.58
C ALA A 115 -9.02 -14.66 17.96
N GLY A 116 -9.01 -13.32 18.02
CA GLY A 116 -8.86 -12.57 19.27
C GLY A 116 -7.39 -12.34 19.64
N ASP A 117 -7.16 -11.79 20.85
CA ASP A 117 -5.82 -11.31 21.23
C ASP A 117 -4.95 -12.35 21.97
N TRP A 118 -5.53 -13.46 22.41
CA TRP A 118 -4.81 -14.51 23.16
C TRP A 118 -3.50 -14.95 22.46
N PHE A 119 -3.56 -15.25 21.16
CA PHE A 119 -2.38 -15.71 20.44
C PHE A 119 -1.34 -14.59 20.21
N LYS A 120 -1.79 -13.33 20.10
CA LYS A 120 -0.88 -12.18 20.00
C LYS A 120 -0.06 -12.02 21.28
N GLU A 121 -0.67 -12.25 22.43
CA GLU A 121 0.00 -12.20 23.73
C GLU A 121 0.95 -13.40 23.93
N GLU A 122 0.47 -14.61 23.61
CA GLU A 122 1.25 -15.84 23.75
C GLU A 122 2.52 -15.81 22.86
N LEU A 123 2.37 -15.34 21.61
CA LEU A 123 3.50 -15.20 20.68
C LEU A 123 4.59 -14.26 21.25
N ARG A 124 4.21 -13.22 21.98
CA ARG A 124 5.16 -12.35 22.70
C ARG A 124 5.76 -13.05 23.91
N LEU A 125 4.94 -13.62 24.79
CA LEU A 125 5.40 -14.20 26.06
C LEU A 125 6.34 -15.40 25.87
N LEU A 126 6.19 -16.13 24.78
CA LEU A 126 7.05 -17.27 24.44
C LEU A 126 8.31 -16.88 23.66
N GLY A 127 8.51 -15.59 23.39
CA GLY A 127 9.65 -15.06 22.63
C GLY A 127 9.55 -15.27 21.13
N GLY A 128 8.35 -15.52 20.60
CA GLY A 128 8.15 -15.68 19.16
C GLY A 128 8.35 -14.38 18.37
N LEU A 129 7.96 -13.24 18.95
CA LEU A 129 8.23 -11.92 18.35
C LEU A 129 9.74 -11.65 18.21
N ASP A 130 10.53 -12.08 19.19
CA ASP A 130 12.00 -11.91 19.21
C ASP A 130 12.65 -12.55 17.98
N HIS A 131 12.26 -13.80 17.70
CA HIS A 131 12.77 -14.56 16.56
C HIS A 131 12.35 -13.91 15.23
N ILE A 132 11.09 -13.48 15.11
CA ILE A 132 10.59 -12.83 13.89
C ILE A 132 11.35 -11.51 13.63
N ILE A 133 11.61 -10.70 14.66
CA ILE A 133 12.38 -9.45 14.52
C ILE A 133 13.84 -9.75 14.14
N ASP A 134 14.44 -10.76 14.75
CA ASP A 134 15.81 -11.17 14.44
C ASP A 134 15.92 -11.68 12.99
N LYS A 135 14.92 -12.39 12.47
CA LYS A 135 14.87 -12.77 11.05
C LYS A 135 14.68 -11.57 10.13
N VAL A 136 13.83 -10.60 10.48
CA VAL A 136 13.72 -9.34 9.70
C VAL A 136 15.08 -8.65 9.61
N LYS A 137 15.81 -8.57 10.71
CA LYS A 137 17.17 -8.03 10.72
C LYS A 137 18.09 -8.79 9.77
N GLU A 138 18.14 -10.12 9.88
CA GLU A 138 18.98 -10.98 9.02
C GLU A 138 18.66 -10.76 7.53
N CYS A 139 17.38 -10.82 7.15
CA CYS A 139 16.95 -10.59 5.76
C CYS A 139 17.38 -9.21 5.26
N VAL A 140 17.29 -8.17 6.10
CA VAL A 140 17.66 -6.80 5.71
C VAL A 140 19.18 -6.64 5.62
N GLU A 141 19.95 -7.31 6.48
CA GLU A 141 21.42 -7.32 6.39
C GLU A 141 21.91 -8.03 5.11
N ASN A 142 21.20 -9.05 4.63
CA ASN A 142 21.52 -9.72 3.37
C ASN A 142 21.30 -8.80 2.14
N LEU A 143 20.38 -7.84 2.22
CA LEU A 143 20.18 -6.84 1.14
C LEU A 143 21.39 -5.92 0.95
N ASP A 144 22.27 -5.80 1.95
CA ASP A 144 23.52 -5.03 1.85
C ASP A 144 24.60 -5.79 1.07
N THR A 145 24.52 -7.12 0.98
CA THR A 145 25.59 -7.98 0.47
C THR A 145 25.26 -8.74 -0.81
N ASP A 146 23.98 -8.95 -1.09
CA ASP A 146 23.54 -9.81 -2.18
C ASP A 146 23.37 -9.02 -3.49
N ASP A 147 24.20 -9.33 -4.48
CA ASP A 147 24.07 -8.81 -5.85
C ASP A 147 23.21 -9.72 -6.76
N ASP A 148 22.84 -10.90 -6.27
CA ASP A 148 22.06 -11.88 -7.02
C ASP A 148 20.55 -11.65 -6.86
N ASN A 149 19.83 -11.58 -7.99
CA ASN A 149 18.39 -11.31 -8.00
C ASN A 149 17.56 -12.35 -7.23
N GLU A 150 17.95 -13.63 -7.22
CA GLU A 150 17.22 -14.69 -6.52
C GLU A 150 17.38 -14.56 -5.01
N ASN A 151 18.61 -14.28 -4.55
CA ASN A 151 18.89 -14.03 -3.13
C ASN A 151 18.20 -12.74 -2.64
N LEU A 152 18.18 -11.69 -3.46
CA LEU A 152 17.44 -10.45 -3.15
C LEU A 152 15.95 -10.73 -3.00
N VAL A 153 15.35 -11.52 -3.90
CA VAL A 153 13.94 -11.92 -3.80
C VAL A 153 13.72 -12.73 -2.52
N ALA A 154 14.55 -13.72 -2.23
CA ALA A 154 14.42 -14.54 -1.03
C ALA A 154 14.47 -13.69 0.25
N SER A 155 15.42 -12.74 0.34
CA SER A 155 15.58 -11.81 1.46
C SER A 155 14.38 -10.86 1.60
N LEU A 156 13.90 -10.27 0.49
CA LEU A 156 12.74 -9.38 0.49
C LEU A 156 11.45 -10.09 0.91
N TRP A 157 11.20 -11.29 0.38
CA TRP A 157 10.02 -12.09 0.75
C TRP A 157 10.14 -12.66 2.17
N GLY A 158 11.36 -12.94 2.64
CA GLY A 158 11.61 -13.31 4.04
C GLY A 158 11.23 -12.17 5.00
N ALA A 159 11.69 -10.96 4.69
CA ALA A 159 11.34 -9.76 5.46
C ALA A 159 9.84 -9.45 5.39
N GLU A 160 9.23 -9.46 4.21
CA GLU A 160 7.80 -9.19 3.99
C GLU A 160 6.90 -10.11 4.82
N ARG A 161 7.14 -11.42 4.76
CA ARG A 161 6.36 -12.40 5.53
C ARG A 161 6.40 -12.12 7.03
N CYS A 162 7.60 -11.85 7.55
CA CYS A 162 7.81 -11.55 8.95
C CYS A 162 7.13 -10.23 9.36
N LEU A 163 7.31 -9.17 8.57
CA LEU A 163 6.73 -7.86 8.80
C LEU A 163 5.20 -7.91 8.82
N ARG A 164 4.55 -8.69 7.93
CA ARG A 164 3.09 -8.84 7.94
C ARG A 164 2.57 -9.52 9.21
N VAL A 165 3.30 -10.49 9.76
CA VAL A 165 2.96 -11.07 11.07
C VAL A 165 3.09 -10.02 12.17
N LEU A 166 4.18 -9.23 12.16
CA LEU A 166 4.42 -8.14 13.12
C LEU A 166 3.36 -7.02 13.03
N GLU A 167 2.91 -6.71 11.82
CA GLU A 167 1.79 -5.79 11.58
C GLU A 167 0.52 -6.37 12.23
N SER A 168 0.19 -7.62 11.96
CA SER A 168 -1.03 -8.26 12.47
C SER A 168 -1.10 -8.30 14.00
N VAL A 169 0.02 -8.60 14.67
CA VAL A 169 0.08 -8.70 16.14
C VAL A 169 0.07 -7.35 16.85
N THR A 170 0.31 -6.25 16.12
CA THR A 170 0.28 -4.89 16.66
C THR A 170 -1.04 -4.18 16.47
N VAL A 171 -1.94 -4.71 15.62
CA VAL A 171 -3.29 -4.18 15.43
C VAL A 171 -4.08 -4.23 16.74
N HIS A 172 -4.44 -3.05 17.26
CA HIS A 172 -5.16 -2.85 18.52
C HIS A 172 -4.49 -3.53 19.74
N ASN A 173 -3.16 -3.64 19.75
CA ASN A 173 -2.42 -4.25 20.85
C ASN A 173 -1.24 -3.35 21.29
N PRO A 174 -1.49 -2.36 22.18
CA PRO A 174 -0.47 -1.41 22.66
C PRO A 174 0.72 -2.09 23.36
N GLU A 175 0.45 -3.25 23.93
CA GLU A 175 1.39 -4.07 24.67
C GLU A 175 2.43 -4.72 23.73
N ASN A 176 2.00 -5.22 22.58
CA ASN A 176 2.89 -5.68 21.52
C ASN A 176 3.60 -4.52 20.82
N GLN A 177 2.90 -3.41 20.57
CA GLN A 177 3.55 -2.20 20.01
C GLN A 177 4.72 -1.78 20.90
N SER A 178 4.49 -1.60 22.20
CA SER A 178 5.51 -1.21 23.17
C SER A 178 6.67 -2.22 23.23
N TYR A 179 6.35 -3.52 23.18
CA TYR A 179 7.36 -4.58 23.17
C TYR A 179 8.26 -4.49 21.93
N LEU A 180 7.67 -4.37 20.74
CA LEU A 180 8.42 -4.32 19.48
C LEU A 180 9.30 -3.07 19.36
N ILE A 181 8.86 -1.93 19.89
CA ILE A 181 9.68 -0.71 19.91
C ILE A 181 10.84 -0.86 20.90
N ALA A 182 10.64 -1.56 22.03
CA ALA A 182 11.66 -1.70 23.08
C ALA A 182 12.71 -2.79 22.79
N TYR A 183 12.33 -3.84 22.07
CA TYR A 183 13.20 -4.99 21.84
C TYR A 183 14.53 -4.62 21.16
N LYS A 184 15.65 -5.05 21.77
CA LYS A 184 17.04 -4.85 21.33
C LYS A 184 17.29 -3.42 20.80
N ASP A 185 17.01 -2.42 21.63
CA ASP A 185 17.22 -1.00 21.31
C ASP A 185 16.52 -0.55 20.01
N SER A 186 15.25 -0.96 19.87
CA SER A 186 14.41 -0.67 18.69
C SER A 186 14.89 -1.34 17.39
N GLN A 187 15.42 -2.56 17.48
CA GLN A 187 15.96 -3.31 16.33
C GLN A 187 14.96 -3.39 15.17
N LEU A 188 13.67 -3.59 15.43
CA LEU A 188 12.66 -3.64 14.37
C LEU A 188 12.58 -2.31 13.60
N ILE A 189 12.60 -1.17 14.30
CA ILE A 189 12.54 0.16 13.67
C ILE A 189 13.80 0.40 12.83
N ILE A 190 14.97 0.04 13.38
CA ILE A 190 16.25 0.17 12.68
C ILE A 190 16.26 -0.67 11.39
N SER A 191 15.88 -1.94 11.48
CA SER A 191 15.80 -2.84 10.32
C SER A 191 14.76 -2.37 9.31
N SER A 192 13.59 -1.93 9.78
CA SER A 192 12.51 -1.43 8.91
C SER A 192 12.95 -0.17 8.16
N ALA A 193 13.64 0.76 8.82
CA ALA A 193 14.13 1.98 8.18
C ALA A 193 15.18 1.68 7.12
N ARG A 194 16.11 0.75 7.40
CA ARG A 194 17.08 0.29 6.41
C ARG A 194 16.40 -0.41 5.23
N ALA A 195 15.46 -1.33 5.50
CA ALA A 195 14.69 -2.02 4.47
C ALA A 195 13.98 -1.05 3.52
N LEU A 196 13.35 0.00 4.07
CA LEU A 196 12.65 1.00 3.26
C LEU A 196 13.61 1.76 2.32
N ARG A 197 14.82 2.10 2.79
CA ARG A 197 15.85 2.76 1.98
C ARG A 197 16.36 1.87 0.85
N HIS A 198 16.58 0.58 1.11
CA HIS A 198 16.90 -0.37 0.04
C HIS A 198 15.76 -0.48 -0.96
N CYS A 199 14.52 -0.60 -0.50
CA CYS A 199 13.35 -0.67 -1.38
C CYS A 199 13.24 0.57 -2.28
N GLU A 200 13.43 1.77 -1.72
CA GLU A 200 13.42 3.04 -2.48
C GLU A 200 14.52 3.08 -3.55
N SER A 201 15.70 2.53 -3.26
CA SER A 201 16.83 2.50 -4.19
C SER A 201 16.61 1.45 -5.29
N MET A 202 16.13 0.26 -4.92
CA MET A 202 15.89 -0.85 -5.84
C MET A 202 14.72 -0.57 -6.78
N ILE A 203 13.63 0.04 -6.31
CA ILE A 203 12.46 0.31 -7.17
C ILE A 203 12.84 1.23 -8.35
N GLN A 204 13.76 2.18 -8.12
CA GLN A 204 14.30 3.04 -9.18
C GLN A 204 15.11 2.24 -10.21
N LEU A 205 15.87 1.25 -9.77
CA LEU A 205 16.71 0.42 -10.63
C LEU A 205 15.90 -0.61 -11.42
N TYR A 206 15.05 -1.39 -10.75
CA TYR A 206 14.35 -2.53 -11.34
C TYR A 206 13.12 -2.12 -12.16
N CYS A 207 12.37 -1.10 -11.74
CA CYS A 207 11.16 -0.69 -12.47
C CYS A 207 11.44 0.25 -13.66
N HIS A 208 12.55 1.00 -13.65
CA HIS A 208 12.95 1.83 -14.80
C HIS A 208 13.34 0.99 -16.03
N HIS A 209 13.82 -0.25 -15.84
CA HIS A 209 14.13 -1.15 -16.94
C HIS A 209 12.87 -1.74 -17.63
N VAL A 210 11.75 -1.84 -16.91
CA VAL A 210 10.48 -2.37 -17.42
C VAL A 210 9.78 -1.39 -18.36
N THR A 211 9.84 -0.09 -18.09
CA THR A 211 9.15 0.94 -18.89
C THR A 211 9.87 1.32 -20.19
N ASN A 212 11.19 1.19 -20.27
CA ASN A 212 11.97 1.55 -21.47
C ASN A 212 12.23 0.41 -22.46
N SER A 213 12.00 -0.85 -22.06
CA SER A 213 12.36 -2.02 -22.87
C SER A 213 11.10 -2.68 -23.44
N GLY A 214 10.54 -2.07 -24.48
CA GLY A 214 9.56 -2.75 -25.31
C GLY A 214 10.19 -4.00 -25.95
N ALA A 215 9.65 -5.18 -25.60
CA ALA A 215 9.87 -6.51 -26.18
C ALA A 215 10.91 -7.46 -25.54
N THR A 216 10.35 -8.59 -25.07
CA THR A 216 10.82 -10.00 -25.21
C THR A 216 12.27 -10.39 -24.83
N SER A 217 12.44 -11.05 -23.67
CA SER A 217 13.02 -12.42 -23.50
C SER A 217 13.87 -12.69 -22.23
N THR A 218 13.90 -11.79 -21.25
CA THR A 218 14.50 -12.02 -19.90
C THR A 218 13.59 -11.61 -18.72
N HIS A 219 12.28 -11.54 -18.97
CA HIS A 219 11.30 -10.75 -18.20
C HIS A 219 10.82 -11.31 -16.85
N SER A 220 11.16 -12.54 -16.45
CA SER A 220 10.63 -13.12 -15.20
C SER A 220 11.33 -12.56 -13.95
N ASN A 221 12.66 -12.48 -13.95
CA ASN A 221 13.41 -12.27 -12.71
C ASN A 221 13.38 -10.80 -12.25
N HIS A 222 13.46 -9.84 -13.18
CA HIS A 222 13.30 -8.42 -12.83
C HIS A 222 11.87 -8.06 -12.38
N SER A 223 10.86 -8.74 -12.94
CA SER A 223 9.46 -8.58 -12.52
C SER A 223 9.24 -9.09 -11.09
N ASN A 224 9.84 -10.25 -10.76
CA ASN A 224 9.76 -10.82 -9.41
C ASN A 224 10.46 -9.95 -8.37
N VAL A 225 11.64 -9.38 -8.68
CA VAL A 225 12.34 -8.43 -7.80
C VAL A 225 11.48 -7.18 -7.58
N ALA A 226 10.94 -6.58 -8.65
CA ALA A 226 10.10 -5.39 -8.53
C ALA A 226 8.88 -5.62 -7.63
N LYS A 227 8.18 -6.76 -7.81
CA LYS A 227 7.07 -7.16 -6.94
C LYS A 227 7.50 -7.39 -5.50
N ALA A 228 8.64 -8.07 -5.29
CA ALA A 228 9.20 -8.30 -3.96
C ALA A 228 9.50 -7.00 -3.22
N VAL A 229 10.11 -6.03 -3.92
CA VAL A 229 10.42 -4.70 -3.40
C VAL A 229 9.16 -3.97 -2.97
N GLU A 230 8.14 -3.98 -3.83
CA GLU A 230 6.86 -3.32 -3.56
C GLU A 230 6.11 -3.96 -2.37
N ASP A 231 6.03 -5.29 -2.34
CA ASP A 231 5.40 -6.05 -1.26
C ASP A 231 6.11 -5.80 0.08
N CYS A 232 7.44 -5.83 0.10
CA CYS A 232 8.24 -5.51 1.27
C CYS A 232 8.06 -4.06 1.72
N MET A 233 8.02 -3.10 0.78
CA MET A 233 7.81 -1.69 1.07
C MET A 233 6.45 -1.43 1.74
N ARG A 234 5.38 -2.05 1.24
CA ARG A 234 4.05 -1.99 1.87
C ARG A 234 4.06 -2.56 3.29
N ALA A 235 4.70 -3.72 3.49
CA ALA A 235 4.80 -4.36 4.80
C ALA A 235 5.60 -3.51 5.81
N VAL A 236 6.69 -2.88 5.39
CA VAL A 236 7.48 -1.96 6.22
C VAL A 236 6.63 -0.76 6.66
N LEU A 237 5.95 -0.09 5.72
CA LEU A 237 5.11 1.06 6.03
C LEU A 237 3.94 0.67 6.96
N GLY A 238 3.33 -0.51 6.75
CA GLY A 238 2.26 -1.03 7.59
C GLY A 238 2.69 -1.24 9.05
N VAL A 239 3.84 -1.89 9.27
CA VAL A 239 4.39 -2.06 10.62
C VAL A 239 4.70 -0.70 11.25
N MET A 240 5.38 0.19 10.53
CA MET A 240 5.73 1.51 11.05
C MET A 240 4.51 2.35 11.43
N LEU A 241 3.42 2.28 10.66
CA LEU A 241 2.15 2.93 11.01
C LEU A 241 1.64 2.44 12.37
N ASN A 242 1.61 1.12 12.60
CA ASN A 242 1.16 0.58 13.88
C ASN A 242 2.06 0.97 15.06
N LEU A 243 3.37 1.06 14.85
CA LEU A 243 4.33 1.43 15.90
C LEU A 243 4.32 2.93 16.23
N THR A 244 3.84 3.77 15.31
CA THR A 244 3.84 5.24 15.46
C THR A 244 2.46 5.82 15.79
N HIS A 245 1.38 5.09 15.49
CA HIS A 245 0.01 5.52 15.77
C HIS A 245 -0.26 5.61 17.28
N ASP A 246 -0.65 6.79 17.76
CA ASP A 246 -0.88 7.09 19.18
C ASP A 246 0.28 6.68 20.11
N ASN A 247 1.50 6.55 19.57
CA ASN A 247 2.69 6.14 20.31
C ASN A 247 3.83 7.14 20.07
N GLU A 248 3.95 8.11 20.98
CA GLU A 248 4.95 9.19 20.89
C GLU A 248 6.38 8.65 20.90
N TRP A 249 6.65 7.59 21.67
CA TRP A 249 7.98 6.99 21.75
C TRP A 249 8.35 6.29 20.43
N GLY A 250 7.42 5.53 19.85
CA GLY A 250 7.58 4.92 18.53
C GLY A 250 7.75 5.96 17.43
N SER A 251 6.96 7.03 17.43
CA SER A 251 7.08 8.18 16.51
C SER A 251 8.45 8.86 16.60
N THR A 252 8.94 9.09 17.83
CA THR A 252 10.27 9.68 18.05
C THR A 252 11.38 8.75 17.57
N LYS A 253 11.35 7.47 17.97
CA LYS A 253 12.39 6.50 17.60
C LYS A 253 12.44 6.23 16.10
N THR A 254 11.29 6.23 15.44
CA THR A 254 11.18 6.07 14.00
C THR A 254 11.75 7.31 13.30
N GLY A 255 11.36 8.52 13.70
CA GLY A 255 11.90 9.76 13.13
C GLY A 255 13.39 10.02 13.40
N GLU A 256 13.98 9.36 14.40
CA GLU A 256 15.43 9.40 14.67
C GLU A 256 16.27 8.57 13.70
N GLN A 257 15.67 7.68 12.92
CA GLN A 257 16.41 6.84 11.98
C GLN A 257 16.95 7.67 10.82
N ASP A 258 18.21 7.42 10.46
CA ASP A 258 18.90 8.13 9.39
C ASP A 258 18.13 8.07 8.08
N GLU A 259 17.89 9.25 7.50
CA GLU A 259 17.20 9.46 6.23
C GLU A 259 15.76 8.91 6.15
N LEU A 260 15.17 8.43 7.24
CA LEU A 260 13.85 7.79 7.14
C LEU A 260 12.77 8.77 6.67
N ILE A 261 12.73 9.99 7.22
CA ILE A 261 11.69 10.97 6.89
C ILE A 261 11.76 11.34 5.39
N ILE A 262 12.95 11.50 4.83
CA ILE A 262 13.11 11.78 3.39
C ILE A 262 12.75 10.55 2.54
N THR A 263 13.09 9.34 2.96
CA THR A 263 12.71 8.11 2.26
C THR A 263 11.20 7.89 2.27
N VAL A 264 10.50 8.17 3.37
CA VAL A 264 9.03 8.13 3.41
C VAL A 264 8.43 9.24 2.53
N LEU A 265 9.02 10.44 2.51
CA LEU A 265 8.59 11.51 1.60
C LEU A 265 8.78 11.11 0.13
N ASN A 266 9.91 10.50 -0.22
CA ASN A 266 10.18 9.98 -1.56
C ASN A 266 9.24 8.82 -1.91
N SER A 267 8.80 8.03 -0.93
CA SER A 267 7.77 7.01 -1.11
C SER A 267 6.44 7.60 -1.60
N VAL A 268 6.13 8.84 -1.21
CA VAL A 268 4.92 9.55 -1.65
C VAL A 268 5.14 10.25 -2.99
N LEU A 269 6.26 10.97 -3.15
CA LEU A 269 6.47 11.88 -4.27
C LEU A 269 7.16 11.22 -5.47
N LYS A 270 8.13 10.32 -5.22
CA LYS A 270 9.03 9.78 -6.23
C LYS A 270 8.70 8.34 -6.61
N VAL A 271 8.55 7.45 -5.63
CA VAL A 271 8.34 6.01 -5.87
C VAL A 271 7.14 5.70 -6.79
N PRO A 272 5.97 6.36 -6.67
CA PRO A 272 4.80 6.01 -7.47
C PRO A 272 4.99 6.15 -8.98
N GLN A 273 5.94 6.97 -9.44
CA GLN A 273 6.23 7.11 -10.88
C GLN A 273 6.80 5.82 -11.50
N PHE A 274 7.36 4.94 -10.67
CA PHE A 274 7.92 3.66 -11.09
C PHE A 274 6.94 2.49 -10.92
N LEU A 275 5.76 2.73 -10.34
CA LEU A 275 4.77 1.70 -10.07
C LEU A 275 3.64 1.71 -11.11
N PRO A 276 3.02 0.55 -11.40
CA PRO A 276 1.72 0.44 -12.04
C PRO A 276 0.66 1.32 -11.36
N GLN A 277 -0.26 1.87 -12.15
CA GLN A 277 -1.26 2.85 -11.68
C GLN A 277 -2.06 2.34 -10.46
N GLU A 278 -2.47 1.07 -10.47
CA GLU A 278 -3.28 0.42 -9.42
C GLU A 278 -2.61 0.37 -8.05
N GLN A 279 -1.28 0.46 -8.00
CA GLN A 279 -0.51 0.31 -6.76
C GLN A 279 -0.05 1.66 -6.18
N ARG A 280 -0.16 2.74 -6.96
CA ARG A 280 0.32 4.09 -6.58
C ARG A 280 -0.44 4.64 -5.38
N PHE A 281 -1.74 4.38 -5.32
CA PHE A 281 -2.62 4.88 -4.27
C PHE A 281 -2.19 4.36 -2.89
N ASP A 282 -2.02 3.05 -2.76
CA ASP A 282 -1.68 2.40 -1.49
C ASP A 282 -0.39 2.94 -0.90
N ILE A 283 0.69 3.00 -1.70
CA ILE A 283 1.99 3.52 -1.24
C ILE A 283 1.90 4.99 -0.80
N ARG A 284 1.15 5.82 -1.53
CA ARG A 284 0.95 7.24 -1.17
C ARG A 284 0.21 7.38 0.15
N VAL A 285 -0.87 6.64 0.36
CA VAL A 285 -1.66 6.71 1.59
C VAL A 285 -0.86 6.19 2.78
N LEU A 286 -0.14 5.07 2.62
CA LEU A 286 0.72 4.52 3.66
C LEU A 286 1.85 5.50 4.04
N GLY A 287 2.52 6.08 3.04
CA GLY A 287 3.59 7.06 3.25
C GLY A 287 3.10 8.35 3.91
N LEU A 288 1.99 8.92 3.42
CA LEU A 288 1.39 10.12 4.03
C LEU A 288 0.89 9.84 5.45
N GLY A 289 0.25 8.69 5.69
CA GLY A 289 -0.18 8.28 7.02
C GLY A 289 0.99 8.18 8.00
N LEU A 290 2.13 7.62 7.56
CA LEU A 290 3.32 7.52 8.39
C LEU A 290 3.92 8.91 8.66
N LEU A 291 4.02 9.77 7.65
CA LEU A 291 4.48 11.15 7.86
C LEU A 291 3.59 11.90 8.87
N ILE A 292 2.27 11.74 8.79
CA ILE A 292 1.34 12.35 9.77
C ILE A 292 1.63 11.84 11.17
N ASN A 293 1.71 10.52 11.38
CA ASN A 293 2.04 9.95 12.69
C ASN A 293 3.39 10.46 13.24
N LEU A 294 4.38 10.63 12.35
CA LEU A 294 5.69 11.14 12.73
C LEU A 294 5.65 12.60 13.15
N VAL A 295 4.83 13.43 12.53
CA VAL A 295 4.85 14.89 12.77
C VAL A 295 3.71 15.40 13.65
N GLU A 296 2.68 14.61 13.95
CA GLU A 296 1.51 15.06 14.73
C GLU A 296 1.93 15.60 16.10
N TYR A 297 2.77 14.87 16.82
CA TYR A 297 3.20 15.23 18.18
C TYR A 297 4.69 15.60 18.30
N SER A 298 5.57 15.09 17.40
CA SER A 298 7.01 15.32 17.50
C SER A 298 7.47 16.60 16.79
N SER A 299 7.84 17.62 17.58
CA SER A 299 8.44 18.86 17.08
C SER A 299 9.76 18.61 16.33
N ARG A 300 10.55 17.61 16.75
CA ARG A 300 11.81 17.25 16.10
C ARG A 300 11.56 16.70 14.70
N ASN A 301 10.58 15.81 14.55
CA ASN A 301 10.23 15.24 13.26
C ASN A 301 9.63 16.30 12.33
N ARG A 302 8.77 17.20 12.86
CA ARG A 302 8.30 18.39 12.12
C ARG A 302 9.46 19.21 11.58
N HIS A 303 10.43 19.53 12.43
CA HIS A 303 11.60 20.31 12.04
C HIS A 303 12.43 19.61 10.96
N CYS A 304 12.69 18.31 11.13
CA CYS A 304 13.40 17.52 10.13
C CYS A 304 12.67 17.56 8.78
N LEU A 305 11.35 17.31 8.75
CA LEU A 305 10.57 17.31 7.50
C LEU A 305 10.63 18.67 6.76
N VAL A 306 10.54 19.80 7.46
CA VAL A 306 10.52 21.13 6.80
C VAL A 306 11.88 21.54 6.25
N GLU A 307 12.97 21.04 6.81
CA GLU A 307 14.35 21.32 6.35
C GLU A 307 14.76 20.48 5.14
N LEU A 308 13.99 19.44 4.81
CA LEU A 308 14.26 18.60 3.66
C LEU A 308 14.10 19.36 2.35
N ASN A 309 14.95 18.98 1.39
CA ASN A 309 14.83 19.37 0.01
C ASN A 309 14.63 18.13 -0.85
N VAL A 310 13.75 18.23 -1.83
CA VAL A 310 13.44 17.17 -2.80
C VAL A 310 13.89 17.60 -4.19
N ASP A 311 14.23 16.64 -5.03
CA ASP A 311 14.58 16.92 -6.42
C ASP A 311 13.35 17.42 -7.17
N SER A 312 13.46 18.57 -7.85
CA SER A 312 12.32 19.16 -8.59
C SER A 312 11.77 18.27 -9.71
N SER A 313 12.51 17.26 -10.15
CA SER A 313 12.02 16.23 -11.08
C SER A 313 10.87 15.38 -10.50
N CYS A 314 10.67 15.42 -9.18
CA CYS A 314 9.55 14.75 -8.51
C CYS A 314 8.26 15.60 -8.54
N LEU A 315 8.31 16.81 -9.11
CA LEU A 315 7.17 17.70 -9.27
C LEU A 315 6.69 17.67 -10.74
N PRO A 316 5.39 17.82 -10.98
CA PRO A 316 4.90 18.05 -12.33
C PRO A 316 5.52 19.31 -12.92
N GLU A 317 5.81 19.31 -14.21
CA GLU A 317 6.12 20.53 -14.94
C GLU A 317 4.92 21.48 -14.80
N THR A 318 5.07 22.53 -14.00
CA THR A 318 4.13 23.65 -14.04
C THR A 318 4.16 24.18 -15.47
N GLU A 319 3.03 24.08 -16.19
CA GLU A 319 2.81 24.83 -17.43
C GLU A 319 3.12 26.29 -17.13
N LYS A 320 4.29 26.76 -17.59
CA LYS A 320 4.61 28.17 -17.56
C LYS A 320 3.61 28.83 -18.47
N ASP A 321 2.75 29.67 -17.90
CA ASP A 321 1.88 30.58 -18.63
C ASP A 321 2.64 31.21 -19.80
N GLU A 322 2.33 30.77 -21.03
CA GLU A 322 2.74 31.42 -22.27
C GLU A 322 2.01 32.76 -22.43
N LYS A 323 2.20 33.72 -21.52
CA LYS A 323 1.73 35.10 -21.70
C LYS A 323 2.65 36.11 -21.03
N MET A 324 3.79 36.42 -21.68
CA MET A 324 4.20 37.79 -22.04
C MET A 324 5.64 37.79 -22.58
N GLU A 325 5.83 37.42 -23.84
CA GLU A 325 6.88 38.02 -24.65
C GLU A 325 6.23 38.94 -25.68
N GLY A 326 6.40 40.23 -25.48
CA GLY A 326 5.73 41.23 -26.29
C GLY A 326 6.22 42.65 -26.08
N VAL A 327 7.51 42.87 -25.79
CA VAL A 327 8.14 44.16 -26.07
C VAL A 327 9.55 43.94 -26.61
N LYS A 328 9.69 44.17 -27.92
CA LYS A 328 10.95 44.31 -28.63
C LYS A 328 11.73 45.50 -28.06
N GLN A 329 13.00 45.28 -27.72
CA GLN A 329 14.03 46.31 -27.89
C GLN A 329 15.27 45.70 -28.53
N GLU A 330 15.49 46.11 -29.76
CA GLU A 330 16.72 45.97 -30.53
C GLU A 330 17.88 46.64 -29.78
N GLN A 331 19.05 46.00 -29.73
CA GLN A 331 20.29 46.60 -30.27
C GLN A 331 21.53 45.69 -30.17
N LYS A 332 22.13 45.53 -31.37
CA LYS A 332 23.57 45.46 -31.71
C LYS A 332 24.38 44.19 -31.42
N VAL A 333 24.51 43.45 -32.52
CA VAL A 333 25.71 42.81 -33.09
C VAL A 333 27.04 43.35 -32.55
N ASP A 334 27.87 42.44 -32.03
CA ASP A 334 29.32 42.49 -32.23
C ASP A 334 29.85 41.05 -32.43
N GLU A 335 30.63 40.86 -33.48
CA GLU A 335 31.18 39.57 -33.92
C GLU A 335 32.50 39.29 -33.17
N GLY A 336 32.66 38.10 -32.61
CA GLY A 336 33.91 37.66 -31.98
C GLY A 336 33.94 36.15 -31.75
N THR A 337 34.75 35.49 -32.58
CA THR A 337 35.04 34.05 -32.74
C THR A 337 35.42 33.23 -31.49
N ASP A 338 34.98 31.97 -31.52
CA ASP A 338 35.56 30.73 -30.96
C ASP A 338 35.99 30.69 -29.48
N ASP A 339 35.25 29.94 -28.66
CA ASP A 339 35.72 28.62 -28.21
C ASP A 339 34.56 27.76 -27.66
N LYS A 340 34.63 26.46 -27.97
CA LYS A 340 33.68 25.43 -27.55
C LYS A 340 33.90 25.11 -26.07
N THR A 341 32.95 25.49 -25.22
CA THR A 341 32.68 24.72 -24.00
C THR A 341 31.21 24.88 -23.62
N GLN A 342 30.37 24.04 -24.23
CA GLN A 342 28.96 23.91 -23.87
C GLN A 342 28.90 23.19 -22.51
N LYS A 343 29.12 23.94 -21.42
CA LYS A 343 28.71 23.51 -20.09
C LYS A 343 27.18 23.49 -20.08
N ARG A 344 26.60 22.29 -20.14
CA ARG A 344 25.24 22.04 -19.66
C ARG A 344 25.13 22.63 -18.24
N PRO A 345 24.13 23.48 -17.94
CA PRO A 345 23.80 23.73 -16.55
C PRO A 345 23.00 22.52 -16.05
N ASP A 346 23.69 21.51 -15.54
CA ASP A 346 23.09 20.53 -14.63
C ASP A 346 22.90 21.23 -13.28
N THR A 347 21.93 22.15 -13.19
CA THR A 347 21.40 22.59 -11.91
C THR A 347 20.15 21.76 -11.67
N ASN A 348 20.31 20.63 -10.97
CA ASN A 348 19.19 19.91 -10.36
C ASN A 348 18.56 20.90 -9.37
N GLU A 349 17.57 21.66 -9.80
CA GLU A 349 16.84 22.56 -8.92
C GLU A 349 16.21 21.70 -7.82
N LYS A 350 16.46 22.07 -6.56
CA LYS A 350 15.91 21.40 -5.40
C LYS A 350 14.79 22.26 -4.84
N ALA A 351 13.62 21.66 -4.63
CA ALA A 351 12.48 22.32 -4.00
C ALA A 351 12.46 21.99 -2.51
N SER A 352 12.01 22.94 -1.67
CA SER A 352 11.72 22.64 -0.26
C SER A 352 10.60 21.61 -0.17
N ALA A 353 10.70 20.68 0.79
CA ALA A 353 9.67 19.66 1.03
C ALA A 353 8.28 20.24 1.26
N LEU A 354 8.17 21.39 1.96
CA LEU A 354 6.88 22.07 2.15
C LEU A 354 6.29 22.55 0.82
N SER A 355 7.10 23.17 -0.03
CA SER A 355 6.65 23.64 -1.33
C SER A 355 6.23 22.46 -2.21
N ALA A 356 7.01 21.37 -2.19
CA ALA A 356 6.70 20.15 -2.93
C ALA A 356 5.38 19.50 -2.48
N LEU A 357 5.12 19.43 -1.17
CA LEU A 357 3.86 18.92 -0.63
C LEU A 357 2.66 19.81 -1.00
N VAL A 358 2.83 21.14 -1.03
CA VAL A 358 1.77 22.06 -1.50
C VAL A 358 1.49 21.84 -2.98
N GLN A 359 2.51 21.74 -3.82
CA GLN A 359 2.33 21.45 -5.25
C GLN A 359 1.66 20.09 -5.46
N PHE A 360 2.10 19.06 -4.73
CA PHE A 360 1.49 17.74 -4.77
C PHE A 360 0.01 17.77 -4.36
N PHE A 361 -0.34 18.50 -3.29
CA PHE A 361 -1.73 18.71 -2.88
C PHE A 361 -2.57 19.32 -4.02
N LEU A 362 -2.11 20.41 -4.62
CA LEU A 362 -2.82 21.11 -5.69
C LEU A 362 -2.98 20.24 -6.94
N GLU A 363 -1.96 19.45 -7.27
CA GLU A 363 -2.01 18.53 -8.39
C GLU A 363 -3.06 17.44 -8.18
N ARG A 364 -3.09 16.82 -6.99
CA ARG A 364 -4.06 15.78 -6.65
C ARG A 364 -5.48 16.33 -6.58
N GLU A 365 -5.66 17.54 -6.05
CA GLU A 365 -6.95 18.22 -6.03
C GLU A 365 -7.48 18.49 -7.45
N ARG A 366 -6.64 19.01 -8.36
CA ARG A 366 -7.01 19.19 -9.76
C ARG A 366 -7.31 17.87 -10.45
N ALA A 367 -6.51 16.84 -10.21
CA ALA A 367 -6.72 15.50 -10.79
C ALA A 367 -8.07 14.91 -10.35
N ALA A 368 -8.45 15.10 -9.08
CA ALA A 368 -9.75 14.68 -8.57
C ALA A 368 -10.92 15.42 -9.25
N ILE A 369 -10.81 16.74 -9.43
CA ILE A 369 -11.84 17.55 -10.12
C ILE A 369 -11.97 17.13 -11.59
N LEU A 370 -10.85 16.89 -12.27
CA LEU A 370 -10.86 16.45 -13.67
C LEU A 370 -11.47 15.06 -13.81
N ALA A 371 -11.16 14.13 -12.90
CA ALA A 371 -11.74 12.79 -12.89
C ALA A 371 -13.26 12.82 -12.63
N GLU A 372 -13.73 13.68 -11.72
CA GLU A 372 -15.16 13.93 -11.46
C GLU A 372 -15.86 14.47 -12.72
N ALA A 373 -15.31 15.50 -13.35
CA ALA A 373 -15.88 16.08 -14.57
C ALA A 373 -15.92 15.07 -15.74
N GLN A 374 -14.92 14.19 -15.84
CA GLN A 374 -14.91 13.11 -16.84
C GLN A 374 -16.02 12.09 -16.60
N ALA A 375 -16.23 11.67 -15.36
CA ALA A 375 -17.34 10.78 -15.01
C ALA A 375 -18.70 11.42 -15.29
N ASP A 376 -18.89 12.69 -14.91
CA ASP A 376 -20.13 13.43 -15.12
C ASP A 376 -20.47 13.62 -16.61
N ASN A 377 -19.46 13.89 -17.45
CA ASN A 377 -19.66 14.01 -18.89
C ASN A 377 -20.20 12.71 -19.49
N ILE A 378 -19.61 11.55 -19.14
CA ILE A 378 -20.06 10.24 -19.63
C ILE A 378 -21.50 9.96 -19.15
N ILE A 379 -21.80 10.25 -17.88
CA ILE A 379 -23.16 10.09 -17.33
C ILE A 379 -24.17 10.97 -18.08
N SER A 380 -23.77 12.19 -18.47
CA SER A 380 -24.64 13.13 -19.17
C SER A 380 -24.82 12.82 -20.66
N GLU A 381 -23.84 12.18 -21.28
CA GLU A 381 -23.84 11.77 -22.69
C GLU A 381 -24.53 10.41 -22.92
N ALA A 382 -24.71 9.61 -21.86
CA ALA A 382 -25.43 8.34 -21.92
C ALA A 382 -26.82 8.54 -22.55
N PRO A 383 -27.17 7.81 -23.62
CA PRO A 383 -28.44 7.99 -24.30
C PRO A 383 -29.58 7.73 -23.32
N LYS A 384 -30.47 8.72 -23.14
CA LYS A 384 -31.76 8.49 -22.48
C LYS A 384 -32.44 7.37 -23.24
N SER A 385 -32.66 6.23 -22.59
CA SER A 385 -33.38 5.06 -23.11
C SER A 385 -34.44 5.52 -24.10
N GLN A 386 -34.21 5.30 -25.40
CA GLN A 386 -35.29 5.47 -26.37
C GLN A 386 -36.40 4.54 -25.90
N ALA A 387 -37.63 5.08 -25.80
CA ALA A 387 -38.79 4.25 -25.52
C ALA A 387 -38.74 3.06 -26.48
N ASP A 388 -38.88 1.85 -25.92
CA ASP A 388 -38.80 0.61 -26.66
C ASP A 388 -39.80 0.62 -27.84
N ASP A 389 -39.33 0.95 -29.03
CA ASP A 389 -40.10 0.92 -30.28
C ASP A 389 -40.21 -0.52 -30.84
N SER A 390 -39.93 -1.55 -30.02
CA SER A 390 -39.94 -2.96 -30.44
C SER A 390 -41.32 -3.50 -30.84
N GLY A 391 -42.41 -2.74 -30.72
CA GLY A 391 -43.72 -3.14 -31.23
C GLY A 391 -44.90 -2.23 -30.85
N GLN A 392 -46.08 -2.56 -31.36
CA GLN A 392 -47.33 -1.86 -31.05
C GLN A 392 -48.37 -2.82 -30.47
N TRP A 393 -49.12 -2.35 -29.47
CA TRP A 393 -50.30 -3.05 -28.97
C TRP A 393 -51.43 -3.01 -29.98
N GLN A 394 -51.88 -4.18 -30.44
CA GLN A 394 -53.09 -4.30 -31.26
C GLN A 394 -54.19 -5.01 -30.47
N VAL A 395 -55.39 -4.42 -30.48
CA VAL A 395 -56.58 -5.02 -29.87
C VAL A 395 -57.45 -5.57 -30.97
N THR A 396 -57.46 -6.90 -31.11
CA THR A 396 -58.34 -7.58 -32.05
C THR A 396 -59.41 -8.33 -31.25
N SER A 397 -60.67 -7.92 -31.40
CA SER A 397 -61.84 -8.65 -30.88
C SER A 397 -61.81 -9.02 -29.38
N GLY A 398 -61.27 -8.12 -28.55
CA GLY A 398 -61.40 -8.19 -27.09
C GLY A 398 -60.20 -8.74 -26.31
N GLU A 399 -59.12 -9.16 -26.98
CA GLU A 399 -57.86 -9.53 -26.33
C GLU A 399 -56.71 -8.63 -26.85
N MET A 400 -55.85 -8.17 -25.93
CA MET A 400 -54.68 -7.32 -26.22
C MET A 400 -53.48 -8.20 -26.56
N GLN A 401 -52.91 -8.06 -27.76
CA GLN A 401 -51.74 -8.80 -28.18
C GLN A 401 -50.59 -7.83 -28.56
N TRP A 402 -49.41 -8.07 -27.98
CA TRP A 402 -48.17 -7.41 -28.37
C TRP A 402 -47.68 -8.00 -29.70
N VAL A 403 -47.40 -7.16 -30.69
CA VAL A 403 -46.79 -7.58 -31.95
C VAL A 403 -45.41 -6.93 -32.04
N ALA A 404 -44.36 -7.74 -31.97
CA ALA A 404 -42.99 -7.30 -32.11
C ALA A 404 -42.64 -7.04 -33.59
N SER A 405 -41.92 -5.96 -33.88
CA SER A 405 -41.43 -5.64 -35.23
C SER A 405 -40.29 -6.59 -35.61
N GLU A 406 -40.49 -7.50 -36.57
CA GLU A 406 -39.42 -8.39 -37.04
C GLU A 406 -38.36 -7.59 -37.82
N ASN A 407 -37.30 -7.16 -37.12
CA ASN A 407 -36.01 -6.82 -37.69
C ASN A 407 -34.93 -7.54 -36.87
N ASN A 408 -33.94 -8.14 -37.54
CA ASN A 408 -32.75 -8.76 -36.93
C ASN A 408 -32.13 -7.80 -35.91
N THR A 409 -32.32 -8.05 -34.61
CA THR A 409 -31.96 -7.13 -33.52
C THR A 409 -31.03 -7.72 -32.47
N ASP A 410 -30.70 -9.01 -32.52
CA ASP A 410 -29.81 -9.63 -31.52
C ASP A 410 -28.38 -9.06 -31.58
N ASP A 411 -27.74 -9.02 -32.76
CA ASP A 411 -26.40 -8.43 -32.93
C ASP A 411 -26.31 -6.93 -32.63
N LYS A 412 -27.45 -6.22 -32.66
CA LYS A 412 -27.50 -4.77 -32.40
C LYS A 412 -27.73 -4.49 -30.91
N LYS A 413 -28.57 -5.29 -30.25
CA LYS A 413 -28.75 -5.26 -28.81
C LYS A 413 -27.49 -5.69 -28.07
N GLU A 414 -26.81 -6.75 -28.50
CA GLU A 414 -25.54 -7.16 -27.88
C GLU A 414 -24.47 -6.06 -27.98
N LYS A 415 -24.40 -5.33 -29.10
CA LYS A 415 -23.48 -4.19 -29.24
C LYS A 415 -23.87 -2.97 -28.41
N GLU A 416 -25.17 -2.68 -28.31
CA GLU A 416 -25.67 -1.59 -27.46
C GLU A 416 -25.44 -1.92 -25.96
N GLU A 417 -25.64 -3.19 -25.55
CA GLU A 417 -25.33 -3.68 -24.20
C GLU A 417 -23.82 -3.65 -23.90
N GLU A 418 -22.96 -4.07 -24.85
CA GLU A 418 -21.50 -3.99 -24.70
C GLU A 418 -21.01 -2.53 -24.60
N GLU A 419 -21.59 -1.61 -25.38
CA GLU A 419 -21.23 -0.18 -25.35
C GLU A 419 -21.66 0.48 -24.02
N GLU A 420 -22.86 0.17 -23.53
CA GLU A 420 -23.34 0.61 -22.21
C GLU A 420 -22.50 0.02 -21.06
N GLU A 421 -22.10 -1.25 -21.13
CA GLU A 421 -21.23 -1.88 -20.14
C GLU A 421 -19.82 -1.25 -20.13
N LEU A 422 -19.28 -0.93 -21.31
CA LEU A 422 -18.00 -0.22 -21.44
C LEU A 422 -18.06 1.19 -20.85
N ASP A 423 -19.13 1.95 -21.12
CA ASP A 423 -19.29 3.30 -20.58
C ASP A 423 -19.53 3.29 -19.06
N PHE A 424 -20.28 2.33 -18.54
CA PHE A 424 -20.43 2.10 -17.10
C PHE A 424 -19.07 1.81 -16.43
N ASN A 425 -18.26 0.92 -17.02
CA ASN A 425 -16.94 0.59 -16.51
C ASN A 425 -15.99 1.80 -16.52
N LYS A 426 -16.04 2.65 -17.56
CA LYS A 426 -15.28 3.90 -17.60
C LYS A 426 -15.71 4.87 -16.50
N VAL A 427 -17.02 5.06 -16.30
CA VAL A 427 -17.54 5.91 -15.21
C VAL A 427 -17.03 5.39 -13.86
N LEU A 428 -17.07 4.08 -13.63
CA LEU A 428 -16.58 3.48 -12.38
C LEU A 428 -15.08 3.71 -12.18
N GLN A 429 -14.26 3.58 -13.24
CA GLN A 429 -12.83 3.87 -13.18
C GLN A 429 -12.55 5.34 -12.87
N HIS A 430 -13.25 6.27 -13.53
CA HIS A 430 -13.09 7.70 -13.27
C HIS A 430 -13.55 8.08 -11.85
N ALA A 431 -14.64 7.49 -11.36
CA ALA A 431 -15.11 7.66 -9.99
C ALA A 431 -14.11 7.10 -8.96
N GLY A 432 -13.54 5.92 -9.22
CA GLY A 432 -12.48 5.34 -8.41
C GLY A 432 -11.25 6.24 -8.34
N LYS A 433 -10.79 6.74 -9.49
CA LYS A 433 -9.67 7.69 -9.57
C LYS A 433 -9.94 9.01 -8.84
N HIS A 434 -11.15 9.56 -8.97
CA HIS A 434 -11.57 10.74 -8.20
C HIS A 434 -11.43 10.50 -6.70
N MET A 435 -11.89 9.35 -6.21
CA MET A 435 -11.78 8.99 -4.80
C MET A 435 -10.31 8.87 -4.36
N GLU A 436 -9.48 8.19 -5.15
CA GLU A 436 -8.05 8.04 -4.85
C GLU A 436 -7.35 9.39 -4.73
N ASP A 437 -7.50 10.26 -5.74
CA ASP A 437 -6.86 11.57 -5.78
C ASP A 437 -7.40 12.48 -4.65
N SER A 438 -8.71 12.43 -4.35
CA SER A 438 -9.31 13.18 -3.23
C SER A 438 -8.78 12.74 -1.87
N ILE A 439 -8.61 11.43 -1.65
CA ILE A 439 -8.05 10.89 -0.41
C ILE A 439 -6.59 11.32 -0.27
N VAL A 440 -5.77 11.17 -1.30
CA VAL A 440 -4.35 11.56 -1.27
C VAL A 440 -4.21 13.08 -1.03
N ALA A 441 -5.02 13.90 -1.69
CA ALA A 441 -5.06 15.35 -1.44
C ALA A 441 -5.43 15.64 0.03
N SER A 442 -6.41 14.93 0.58
CA SER A 442 -6.85 15.11 1.97
C SER A 442 -5.76 14.75 2.99
N TYR A 443 -5.07 13.62 2.79
CA TYR A 443 -3.93 13.22 3.64
C TYR A 443 -2.77 14.22 3.52
N THR A 444 -2.50 14.75 2.33
CA THR A 444 -1.47 15.79 2.12
C THR A 444 -1.85 17.09 2.83
N ALA A 445 -3.12 17.51 2.75
CA ALA A 445 -3.63 18.67 3.45
C ALA A 445 -3.57 18.51 4.98
N LEU A 446 -3.85 17.30 5.47
CA LEU A 446 -3.77 16.96 6.89
C LEU A 446 -2.31 17.04 7.37
N LEU A 447 -1.36 16.48 6.61
CA LEU A 447 0.08 16.56 6.89
C LEU A 447 0.55 18.02 6.96
N LEU A 448 0.24 18.82 5.93
CA LEU A 448 0.57 20.25 5.90
C LEU A 448 -0.05 20.99 7.09
N GLY A 449 -1.30 20.66 7.44
CA GLY A 449 -1.97 21.19 8.62
C GLY A 449 -1.25 20.87 9.94
N CYS A 450 -0.84 19.62 10.14
CA CYS A 450 -0.05 19.20 11.30
C CYS A 450 1.32 19.91 11.39
N VAL A 451 1.97 20.17 10.25
CA VAL A 451 3.25 20.89 10.21
C VAL A 451 3.07 22.39 10.47
N CYS A 452 1.94 22.97 10.04
CA CYS A 452 1.59 24.37 10.30
C CYS A 452 1.20 24.64 11.76
N GLN A 453 0.63 23.66 12.46
CA GLN A 453 0.23 23.81 13.85
C GLN A 453 1.39 24.33 14.71
N ASP A 454 1.12 25.39 15.47
CA ASP A 454 2.05 26.04 16.38
C ASP A 454 3.35 26.57 15.74
N SER A 455 3.40 26.74 14.40
CA SER A 455 4.56 27.28 13.68
C SER A 455 4.16 28.36 12.66
N PRO A 456 4.26 29.66 13.00
CA PRO A 456 3.93 30.75 12.08
C PRO A 456 4.88 30.82 10.86
N VAL A 457 6.09 30.29 11.00
CA VAL A 457 7.07 30.22 9.90
C VAL A 457 6.58 29.24 8.84
N ASN A 458 6.08 28.07 9.25
CA ASN A 458 5.56 27.07 8.33
C ASN A 458 4.28 27.57 7.65
N VAL A 459 3.38 28.23 8.40
CA VAL A 459 2.18 28.88 7.84
C VAL A 459 2.56 29.87 6.74
N LYS A 460 3.59 30.70 6.96
CA LYS A 460 4.06 31.64 5.96
C LYS A 460 4.59 30.93 4.70
N ALA A 461 5.42 29.90 4.87
CA ALA A 461 5.98 29.14 3.74
C ALA A 461 4.90 28.43 2.91
N VAL A 462 3.90 27.83 3.57
CA VAL A 462 2.75 27.21 2.89
C VAL A 462 1.92 28.27 2.19
N ARG A 463 1.66 29.42 2.82
CA ARG A 463 0.92 30.54 2.21
C ARG A 463 1.59 31.06 0.94
N GLU A 464 2.91 31.18 0.95
CA GLU A 464 3.68 31.63 -0.23
C GLU A 464 3.60 30.65 -1.40
N SER A 465 3.37 29.36 -1.11
CA SER A 465 3.23 28.31 -2.14
C SER A 465 1.77 28.10 -2.61
N LEU A 466 0.78 28.59 -1.86
CA LEU A 466 -0.64 28.43 -2.18
C LEU A 466 -1.14 29.50 -3.19
N PRO A 467 -2.06 29.16 -4.10
CA PRO A 467 -2.69 30.14 -4.98
C PRO A 467 -3.39 31.22 -4.14
N LYS A 468 -3.01 32.49 -4.36
CA LYS A 468 -3.52 33.65 -3.61
C LYS A 468 -3.28 33.60 -2.09
N GLY A 469 -2.47 32.65 -1.61
CA GLY A 469 -2.24 32.44 -0.17
C GLY A 469 -3.49 32.04 0.62
N ASP A 470 -4.45 31.39 -0.04
CA ASP A 470 -5.74 31.02 0.54
C ASP A 470 -5.75 29.56 1.02
N PHE A 471 -5.98 29.36 2.33
CA PHE A 471 -6.08 28.04 2.95
C PHE A 471 -7.47 27.40 2.80
N SER A 472 -8.45 28.12 2.27
CA SER A 472 -9.83 27.63 2.07
C SER A 472 -9.86 26.30 1.32
N ILE A 473 -9.06 26.17 0.25
CA ILE A 473 -8.95 24.96 -0.58
C ILE A 473 -8.59 23.71 0.24
N MET A 474 -7.68 23.83 1.22
CA MET A 474 -7.29 22.73 2.10
C MET A 474 -8.40 22.44 3.12
N THR A 475 -8.99 23.46 3.71
CA THR A 475 -10.06 23.29 4.72
C THR A 475 -11.33 22.67 4.13
N GLU A 476 -11.72 23.06 2.92
CA GLU A 476 -12.86 22.46 2.21
C GLU A 476 -12.62 20.99 1.89
N MET A 477 -11.41 20.65 1.41
CA MET A 477 -11.01 19.27 1.17
C MET A 477 -11.06 18.43 2.47
N LEU A 478 -10.48 18.94 3.56
CA LEU A 478 -10.50 18.25 4.86
C LEU A 478 -11.90 18.08 5.44
N LYS A 479 -12.82 19.04 5.22
CA LYS A 479 -14.24 18.90 5.62
C LYS A 479 -14.94 17.78 4.85
N LYS A 480 -14.73 17.71 3.53
CA LYS A 480 -15.25 16.61 2.69
C LYS A 480 -14.69 15.28 3.16
N PHE A 481 -13.39 15.22 3.43
CA PHE A 481 -12.71 14.04 3.96
C PHE A 481 -13.23 13.60 5.31
N LEU A 482 -13.41 14.52 6.26
CA LEU A 482 -13.97 14.20 7.57
C LEU A 482 -15.39 13.60 7.46
N ASN A 483 -16.23 14.17 6.58
CA ASN A 483 -17.56 13.63 6.32
C ASN A 483 -17.50 12.23 5.71
N PHE A 484 -16.59 12.00 4.76
CA PHE A 484 -16.35 10.68 4.17
C PHE A 484 -15.88 9.65 5.20
N MET A 485 -14.94 10.02 6.08
CA MET A 485 -14.46 9.14 7.15
C MET A 485 -15.54 8.81 8.18
N ASN A 486 -16.45 9.74 8.44
CA ASN A 486 -17.63 9.50 9.27
C ASN A 486 -18.62 8.53 8.61
N LEU A 487 -18.81 8.64 7.29
CA LEU A 487 -19.70 7.75 6.54
C LEU A 487 -19.16 6.31 6.48
N THR A 488 -17.85 6.15 6.33
CA THR A 488 -17.18 4.85 6.23
C THR A 488 -16.92 4.18 7.59
N CYS A 489 -17.15 4.89 8.71
CA CYS A 489 -16.80 4.44 10.07
C CYS A 489 -15.32 4.01 10.20
N ALA A 490 -14.44 4.54 9.35
CA ALA A 490 -13.04 4.11 9.27
C ALA A 490 -12.13 4.75 10.32
N VAL A 491 -12.57 5.84 10.96
CA VAL A 491 -11.76 6.62 11.91
C VAL A 491 -12.43 6.65 13.29
N GLY A 492 -11.64 6.39 14.33
CA GLY A 492 -12.07 6.51 15.72
C GLY A 492 -12.32 7.96 16.15
N THR A 493 -12.94 8.14 17.31
CA THR A 493 -13.31 9.47 17.84
C THR A 493 -12.09 10.39 18.06
N THR A 494 -10.91 9.85 18.34
CA THR A 494 -9.65 10.62 18.49
C THR A 494 -9.18 11.18 17.14
N GLY A 495 -9.18 10.38 16.08
CA GLY A 495 -8.78 10.82 14.74
C GLY A 495 -9.71 11.90 14.18
N GLN A 496 -11.03 11.74 14.37
CA GLN A 496 -12.01 12.77 14.00
C GLN A 496 -11.72 14.11 14.67
N LYS A 497 -11.44 14.10 15.99
CA LYS A 497 -11.07 15.30 16.75
C LYS A 497 -9.75 15.91 16.28
N SER A 498 -8.77 15.10 15.89
CA SER A 498 -7.50 15.59 15.36
C SER A 498 -7.72 16.33 14.03
N ILE A 499 -8.48 15.73 13.10
CA ILE A 499 -8.83 16.37 11.82
C ILE A 499 -9.62 17.68 12.04
N SER A 500 -10.64 17.68 12.92
CA SER A 500 -11.37 18.90 13.25
C SER A 500 -10.47 20.01 13.79
N ARG A 501 -9.52 19.67 14.67
CA ARG A 501 -8.55 20.62 15.23
C ARG A 501 -7.65 21.22 14.15
N VAL A 502 -7.23 20.42 13.17
CA VAL A 502 -6.44 20.90 12.03
C VAL A 502 -7.27 21.86 11.17
N ILE A 503 -8.53 21.53 10.87
CA ILE A 503 -9.45 22.40 10.13
C ILE A 503 -9.61 23.74 10.86
N ASP A 504 -9.95 23.72 12.16
CA ASP A 504 -10.16 24.92 12.96
C ASP A 504 -8.92 25.83 13.02
N TYR A 505 -7.72 25.24 12.94
CA TYR A 505 -6.46 25.98 12.90
C TYR A 505 -6.23 26.63 11.54
N LEU A 506 -6.42 25.88 10.46
CA LEU A 506 -6.22 26.36 9.09
C LEU A 506 -7.25 27.44 8.70
N GLU A 507 -8.47 27.40 9.22
CA GLU A 507 -9.48 28.46 9.02
C GLU A 507 -9.09 29.81 9.65
N ARG A 508 -8.15 29.81 10.60
CA ARG A 508 -7.63 31.02 11.26
C ARG A 508 -6.35 31.53 10.61
N CYS A 509 -5.77 30.78 9.68
CA CYS A 509 -4.62 31.18 8.86
C CYS A 509 -5.15 31.97 7.66
#